data_AF-A0A9E2XWA6-F1
#
_entry.id   AF-A0A9E2XWA6-F1
#
_cell.length_a   1.000
_cell.length_b   1.000
_cell.length_c   1.000
_cell.angle_alpha   90.00
_cell.angle_beta   90.00
_cell.angle_gamma   90.00
#
_symmetry.space_group_name_H-M   'P 1'
#
loop_
_entity.id
_entity.type
_entity.pdbx_description
1 polymer ?
#
loop_
_entity_poly.entity_id
_entity_poly.type
_entity_poly.pdbx_seq_one_letter_code
_entity_poly.pdbx_strand_id
1 'polypeptide(L)'
;MLRLLSRTSRRPDGLRQRITGIYASLILANLAAWAWAVLAFRDQPVLLGTALLAYGFGLRHAVDADHIAAIDNVTRKLMQEGKRPVGVGLFFAMGHSTVVILAAAGVAGTATALAGSLDWFKAVGSVGTGVSALFLFAIAGVNLVILRGVWRTLQHVRKGGRWVEEDFDLLLNSRGVLARWFRPLFRLIGESWHMYPLGFLFGLGFDTATEVGLLGISATQASQGLSIWSILVFPALFTA
;
A
#
# COMPACT_ATOMS: atom_id res chain seq x y z
N MET A 1 -2.17 -12.86 22.01
CA MET A 1 -3.31 -12.75 21.07
C MET A 1 -3.01 -13.36 19.69
N LEU A 2 -1.82 -13.12 19.10
CA LEU A 2 -1.42 -13.60 17.76
C LEU A 2 -1.36 -15.14 17.57
N ARG A 3 -1.11 -15.93 18.62
CA ARG A 3 -1.07 -17.41 18.56
C ARG A 3 -2.43 -18.12 18.64
N LEU A 4 -3.50 -17.42 18.99
CA LEU A 4 -4.84 -18.03 19.15
C LEU A 4 -5.57 -18.20 17.82
N LEU A 5 -5.19 -17.44 16.78
CA LEU A 5 -5.80 -17.54 15.45
C LEU A 5 -5.22 -18.67 14.58
N SER A 6 -4.02 -19.19 14.89
CA SER A 6 -3.34 -20.21 14.07
C SER A 6 -3.64 -21.67 14.45
N ARG A 7 -3.97 -21.98 15.71
CA ARG A 7 -4.03 -23.37 16.19
C ARG A 7 -5.30 -24.18 15.87
N THR A 8 -6.35 -23.57 15.33
CA THR A 8 -7.65 -24.26 15.08
C THR A 8 -7.96 -24.51 13.60
N SER A 9 -6.93 -24.80 12.80
CA SER A 9 -7.03 -25.10 11.36
C SER A 9 -7.78 -26.40 10.98
N ARG A 10 -8.44 -27.08 11.92
CA ARG A 10 -9.09 -28.39 11.69
C ARG A 10 -10.59 -28.48 12.01
N ARG A 11 -11.26 -27.45 12.55
CA ARG A 11 -12.71 -27.53 12.87
C ARG A 11 -13.57 -26.51 12.10
N PRO A 12 -14.68 -26.93 11.45
CA PRO A 12 -15.57 -26.03 10.70
C PRO A 12 -16.27 -24.97 11.55
N ASP A 13 -16.41 -25.19 12.87
CA ASP A 13 -17.23 -24.35 13.76
C ASP A 13 -16.61 -22.96 14.08
N GLY A 14 -15.36 -22.72 13.70
CA GLY A 14 -14.68 -21.43 13.91
C GLY A 14 -14.62 -20.51 12.70
N LEU A 15 -15.00 -20.98 11.50
CA LEU A 15 -14.78 -20.22 10.26
C LEU A 15 -15.68 -18.99 10.18
N ARG A 16 -16.98 -19.15 10.45
CA ARG A 16 -17.94 -18.05 10.45
C ARG A 16 -17.56 -16.99 11.47
N GLN A 17 -17.25 -17.39 12.71
CA GLN A 17 -16.80 -16.46 13.75
C GLN A 17 -15.53 -15.68 13.36
N ARG A 18 -14.56 -16.33 12.71
CA ARG A 18 -13.34 -15.66 12.22
C ARG A 18 -13.67 -14.64 11.14
N ILE A 19 -14.50 -15.01 10.16
CA ILE A 19 -14.92 -14.11 9.09
C ILE A 19 -15.68 -12.91 9.68
N THR A 20 -16.65 -13.16 10.55
CA THR A 20 -17.39 -12.10 11.24
C THR A 20 -16.47 -11.20 12.06
N GLY A 21 -15.50 -11.77 12.77
CA GLY A 21 -14.51 -10.99 13.52
C GLY A 21 -13.65 -10.09 12.64
N ILE A 22 -13.20 -10.60 11.49
CA ILE A 22 -12.43 -9.80 10.51
C ILE A 22 -13.29 -8.65 9.98
N TYR A 23 -14.49 -8.92 9.46
CA TYR A 23 -15.37 -7.87 8.94
C TYR A 23 -15.75 -6.84 10.02
N ALA A 24 -16.08 -7.28 11.23
CA ALA A 24 -16.39 -6.37 12.33
C ALA A 24 -15.19 -5.47 12.66
N SER A 25 -13.97 -6.01 12.69
CA SER A 25 -12.77 -5.21 12.93
C SER A 25 -12.49 -4.19 11.84
N LEU A 26 -12.71 -4.56 10.56
CA LEU A 26 -12.53 -3.66 9.42
C LEU A 26 -13.55 -2.52 9.44
N ILE A 27 -14.83 -2.84 9.67
CA ILE A 27 -15.89 -1.83 9.78
C ILE A 27 -15.59 -0.88 10.93
N LEU A 28 -15.19 -1.40 12.09
CA LEU A 28 -14.85 -0.57 13.25
C LEU A 28 -13.64 0.33 12.98
N ALA A 29 -12.59 -0.19 12.34
CA ALA A 29 -11.42 0.59 11.96
C ALA A 29 -11.79 1.73 11.00
N ASN A 30 -12.64 1.45 10.02
CA ASN A 30 -13.10 2.44 9.05
C ASN A 30 -13.93 3.55 9.71
N LEU A 31 -14.88 3.17 10.57
CA LEU A 31 -15.67 4.11 11.35
C LEU A 31 -14.80 4.95 12.29
N ALA A 32 -13.79 4.35 12.92
CA ALA A 32 -12.87 5.06 13.80
C ALA A 32 -12.00 6.07 13.03
N ALA A 33 -11.49 5.71 11.86
CA ALA A 33 -10.70 6.60 11.01
C ALA A 33 -11.52 7.81 10.54
N TRP A 34 -12.77 7.57 10.10
CA TRP A 34 -13.68 8.65 9.70
C TRP A 34 -14.13 9.52 10.88
N ALA A 35 -14.42 8.93 12.04
CA ALA A 35 -14.73 9.69 13.24
C ALA A 35 -13.54 10.57 13.66
N TRP A 36 -12.32 10.05 13.57
CA TRP A 36 -11.10 10.82 13.83
C TRP A 36 -10.97 11.99 12.86
N ALA A 37 -11.21 11.78 11.57
CA ALA A 37 -11.17 12.85 10.57
C ALA A 37 -12.19 13.95 10.82
N VAL A 38 -13.45 13.59 11.12
CA VAL A 38 -14.51 14.55 11.44
C VAL A 38 -14.16 15.36 12.68
N LEU A 39 -13.64 14.72 13.73
CA LEU A 39 -13.25 15.41 14.96
C LEU A 39 -12.03 16.31 14.77
N ALA A 40 -11.02 15.86 14.02
CA ALA A 40 -9.79 16.59 13.77
C ALA A 40 -9.99 17.80 12.84
N PHE A 41 -10.92 17.71 11.88
CA PHE A 41 -11.11 18.71 10.82
C PHE A 41 -12.48 19.43 10.88
N ARG A 42 -13.20 19.34 12.00
CA ARG A 42 -14.53 19.97 12.18
C ARG A 42 -14.55 21.47 11.83
N ASP A 43 -13.46 22.17 12.12
CA ASP A 43 -13.32 23.62 11.92
C ASP A 43 -12.69 23.97 10.55
N GLN A 44 -12.30 22.96 9.76
CA GLN A 44 -11.62 23.11 8.46
C GLN A 44 -12.20 22.16 7.39
N PRO A 45 -13.40 22.45 6.85
CA PRO A 45 -14.10 21.55 5.92
C PRO A 45 -13.31 21.18 4.65
N VAL A 46 -12.39 22.04 4.22
CA VAL A 46 -11.51 21.75 3.07
C VAL A 46 -10.64 20.51 3.33
N LEU A 47 -10.17 20.31 4.56
CA LEU A 47 -9.37 19.13 4.92
C LEU A 47 -10.19 17.85 4.95
N LEU A 48 -11.50 17.92 5.17
CA LEU A 48 -12.40 16.76 4.97
C LEU A 48 -12.46 16.35 3.50
N GLY A 49 -12.40 17.30 2.57
CA GLY A 49 -12.24 17.01 1.14
C GLY A 49 -10.92 16.29 0.84
N THR A 50 -9.81 16.74 1.44
CA THR A 50 -8.52 16.06 1.33
C THR A 50 -8.53 14.66 1.97
N ALA A 51 -9.22 14.50 3.10
CA ALA A 51 -9.43 13.21 3.76
C ALA A 51 -10.19 12.23 2.86
N LEU A 52 -11.22 12.70 2.15
CA LEU A 52 -11.94 11.91 1.15
C LEU A 52 -11.05 11.51 -0.03
N LEU A 53 -10.17 12.40 -0.49
CA LEU A 53 -9.18 12.05 -1.53
C LEU A 53 -8.21 10.97 -1.04
N ALA A 54 -7.70 11.09 0.19
CA ALA A 54 -6.81 10.09 0.78
C ALA A 54 -7.49 8.72 0.90
N TYR A 55 -8.76 8.69 1.34
CA TYR A 55 -9.58 7.48 1.35
C TYR A 55 -9.78 6.89 -0.06
N GLY A 56 -10.09 7.73 -1.05
CA GLY A 56 -10.25 7.30 -2.45
C GLY A 56 -8.96 6.76 -3.06
N PHE A 57 -7.81 7.34 -2.72
CA PHE A 57 -6.49 6.82 -3.10
C PHE A 57 -6.23 5.45 -2.47
N GLY A 58 -6.56 5.25 -1.19
CA GLY A 58 -6.48 3.95 -0.54
C GLY A 58 -7.36 2.89 -1.21
N LEU A 59 -8.62 3.23 -1.52
CA LEU A 59 -9.53 2.35 -2.25
C LEU A 59 -8.99 1.97 -3.62
N ARG A 60 -8.40 2.92 -4.37
CA ARG A 60 -7.81 2.65 -5.68
C ARG A 60 -6.58 1.75 -5.57
N HIS A 61 -5.71 2.05 -4.61
CA HIS A 61 -4.48 1.31 -4.33
C HIS A 61 -4.76 -0.15 -3.97
N ALA A 62 -5.80 -0.39 -3.16
CA ALA A 62 -6.20 -1.75 -2.77
C ALA A 62 -6.58 -2.65 -3.96
N VAL A 63 -6.90 -2.08 -5.12
CA VAL A 63 -7.25 -2.82 -6.35
C VAL A 63 -6.07 -2.99 -7.31
N ASP A 64 -4.85 -2.62 -6.90
CA ASP A 64 -3.68 -2.77 -7.75
C ASP A 64 -3.34 -4.25 -7.99
N ALA A 65 -2.93 -4.54 -9.22
CA ALA A 65 -2.84 -5.90 -9.74
C ALA A 65 -1.77 -6.75 -9.02
N ASP A 66 -0.73 -6.10 -8.52
CA ASP A 66 0.37 -6.71 -7.77
C ASP A 66 -0.06 -7.18 -6.37
N HIS A 67 -0.85 -6.39 -5.65
CA HIS A 67 -1.45 -6.74 -4.36
C HIS A 67 -2.40 -7.94 -4.52
N ILE A 68 -3.28 -7.87 -5.52
CA ILE A 68 -4.23 -8.96 -5.83
C ILE A 68 -3.46 -10.24 -6.20
N ALA A 69 -2.45 -10.15 -7.07
CA ALA A 69 -1.66 -11.31 -7.49
C ALA A 69 -0.91 -11.95 -6.32
N ALA A 70 -0.30 -11.16 -5.43
CA ALA A 70 0.40 -11.68 -4.26
C ALA A 70 -0.55 -12.41 -3.29
N ILE A 71 -1.70 -11.81 -2.99
CA ILE A 71 -2.71 -12.41 -2.11
C ILE A 71 -3.31 -13.67 -2.74
N ASP A 72 -3.67 -13.64 -4.02
CA ASP A 72 -4.28 -14.78 -4.73
C ASP A 72 -3.30 -15.95 -4.81
N ASN A 73 -2.05 -15.72 -5.19
CA ASN A 73 -1.03 -16.77 -5.28
C ASN A 73 -0.82 -17.50 -3.95
N VAL A 74 -0.72 -16.76 -2.84
CA VAL A 74 -0.57 -17.36 -1.52
C VAL A 74 -1.84 -18.06 -1.06
N THR A 75 -3.00 -17.46 -1.31
CA THR A 75 -4.30 -18.06 -0.98
C THR A 75 -4.47 -19.40 -1.70
N ARG A 76 -4.19 -19.44 -3.01
CA ARG A 76 -4.23 -20.66 -3.83
C ARG A 76 -3.24 -21.71 -3.33
N LYS A 77 -1.99 -21.34 -3.05
CA LYS A 77 -0.97 -22.25 -2.49
C LYS A 77 -1.46 -22.90 -1.19
N LEU A 78 -1.96 -22.10 -0.25
CA LEU A 78 -2.43 -22.60 1.05
C LEU A 78 -3.69 -23.47 0.89
N MET A 79 -4.59 -23.14 -0.05
CA MET A 79 -5.75 -23.96 -0.37
C MET A 79 -5.36 -25.30 -1.01
N GLN A 80 -4.35 -25.33 -1.90
CA GLN A 80 -3.79 -26.56 -2.47
C GLN A 80 -3.13 -27.44 -1.41
N GLU A 81 -2.58 -26.85 -0.34
CA GLU A 81 -2.09 -27.56 0.85
C GLU A 81 -3.22 -28.01 1.80
N GLY A 82 -4.49 -27.89 1.40
CA GLY A 82 -5.66 -28.31 2.18
C GLY A 82 -6.07 -27.35 3.31
N LYS A 83 -5.53 -26.13 3.34
CA LYS A 83 -5.83 -25.13 4.38
C LYS A 83 -6.98 -24.21 3.96
N ARG A 84 -7.55 -23.48 4.93
CA ARG A 84 -8.59 -22.45 4.72
C ARG A 84 -8.07 -21.07 5.17
N PRO A 85 -7.28 -20.39 4.35
CA PRO A 85 -6.45 -19.26 4.78
C PRO A 85 -7.20 -17.92 4.75
N VAL A 86 -8.20 -17.72 5.62
CA VAL A 86 -9.09 -16.52 5.62
C VAL A 86 -8.42 -15.19 5.97
N GLY A 87 -7.20 -15.19 6.52
CA GLY A 87 -6.52 -13.97 6.98
C GLY A 87 -5.42 -13.45 6.05
N VAL A 88 -5.16 -14.09 4.91
CA VAL A 88 -4.01 -13.78 4.03
C VAL A 88 -4.00 -12.31 3.61
N GLY A 89 -5.13 -11.82 3.09
CA GLY A 89 -5.27 -10.42 2.68
C GLY A 89 -5.13 -9.44 3.85
N LEU A 90 -5.72 -9.75 5.01
CA LEU A 90 -5.64 -8.90 6.20
C LEU A 90 -4.19 -8.72 6.68
N PHE A 91 -3.43 -9.80 6.83
CA PHE A 91 -2.03 -9.71 7.28
C PHE A 91 -1.14 -9.02 6.26
N PHE A 92 -1.37 -9.24 4.98
CA PHE A 92 -0.69 -8.50 3.91
C PHE A 92 -0.96 -7.00 4.02
N ALA A 93 -2.24 -6.61 4.08
CA ALA A 93 -2.64 -5.21 4.20
C ALA A 93 -2.10 -4.55 5.47
N MET A 94 -2.09 -5.23 6.63
CA MET A 94 -1.50 -4.69 7.86
C MET A 94 0.01 -4.44 7.75
N GLY A 95 0.75 -5.38 7.15
CA GLY A 95 2.19 -5.22 6.92
C GLY A 95 2.49 -4.02 6.02
N HIS A 96 1.75 -3.92 4.92
CA HIS A 96 1.87 -2.81 3.96
C HIS A 96 1.49 -1.46 4.59
N SER A 97 0.34 -1.39 5.27
CA SER A 97 -0.16 -0.19 5.96
C SER A 97 0.82 0.35 7.00
N THR A 98 1.58 -0.54 7.65
CA THR A 98 2.63 -0.14 8.60
C THR A 98 3.68 0.73 7.93
N VAL A 99 4.12 0.38 6.72
CA VAL A 99 5.11 1.16 5.98
C VAL A 99 4.52 2.50 5.54
N VAL A 100 3.29 2.49 5.02
CA VAL A 100 2.59 3.72 4.59
C VAL A 100 2.46 4.72 5.74
N ILE A 101 2.03 4.27 6.92
CA ILE A 101 1.90 5.13 8.11
C ILE A 101 3.27 5.64 8.56
N LEU A 102 4.30 4.79 8.61
CA LEU A 102 5.65 5.20 9.01
C LEU A 102 6.27 6.19 8.02
N ALA A 103 6.09 5.98 6.72
CA ALA A 103 6.55 6.87 5.68
C ALA A 103 5.85 8.23 5.78
N ALA A 104 4.53 8.25 5.93
CA ALA A 104 3.77 9.48 6.11
C ALA A 104 4.18 10.24 7.37
N ALA A 105 4.39 9.55 8.50
CA ALA A 105 4.88 10.14 9.73
C ALA A 105 6.29 10.73 9.57
N GLY A 106 7.20 10.00 8.90
CA GLY A 106 8.56 10.45 8.64
C GLY A 106 8.61 11.68 7.73
N VAL A 107 7.82 11.68 6.66
CA VAL A 107 7.68 12.82 5.73
C VAL A 107 7.06 14.02 6.44
N ALA A 108 6.00 13.84 7.23
CA ALA A 108 5.39 14.92 8.00
C ALA A 108 6.36 15.50 9.04
N GLY A 109 7.08 14.65 9.76
CA GLY A 109 8.06 15.05 10.77
C GLY A 109 9.22 15.83 10.17
N THR A 110 9.79 15.35 9.07
CA THR A 110 10.86 16.05 8.35
C THR A 110 10.38 17.39 7.77
N ALA A 111 9.21 17.42 7.12
CA ALA A 111 8.63 18.65 6.59
C ALA A 111 8.38 19.70 7.69
N THR A 112 7.90 19.28 8.87
CA THR A 112 7.67 20.17 10.02
C THR A 112 8.99 20.71 10.57
N ALA A 113 10.02 19.85 10.71
CA ALA A 113 11.34 20.25 11.22
C ALA A 113 12.05 21.25 10.28
N LEU A 114 11.82 21.14 8.97
CA LEU A 114 12.39 21.99 7.94
C LEU A 114 11.60 23.29 7.73
N ALA A 115 10.38 23.41 8.26
CA ALA A 115 9.54 24.58 8.05
C ALA A 115 10.06 25.88 8.72
N GLY A 116 10.99 25.77 9.69
CA GLY A 116 11.53 26.92 10.44
C GLY A 116 12.74 27.63 9.81
N SER A 117 13.40 27.07 8.79
CA SER A 117 14.67 27.57 8.22
C SER A 117 14.47 28.42 6.95
N LEU A 118 13.55 29.38 7.01
CA LEU A 118 12.85 29.95 5.84
C LEU A 118 13.64 30.83 4.86
N ASP A 119 14.80 31.40 5.23
CA ASP A 119 15.43 32.41 4.35
C ASP A 119 16.39 31.83 3.29
N TRP A 120 17.07 30.71 3.57
CA TRP A 120 17.87 30.00 2.57
C TRP A 120 17.03 29.00 1.74
N PHE A 121 15.93 28.50 2.32
CA PHE A 121 15.10 27.45 1.70
C PHE A 121 14.19 27.93 0.58
N LYS A 122 13.89 29.22 0.42
CA LYS A 122 13.07 29.68 -0.73
C LYS A 122 13.83 29.61 -2.07
N ALA A 123 15.14 29.82 -2.06
CA ALA A 123 16.01 29.66 -3.23
C ALA A 123 16.40 28.20 -3.48
N VAL A 124 16.58 27.41 -2.41
CA VAL A 124 16.84 25.96 -2.52
C VAL A 124 15.56 25.16 -2.76
N GLY A 125 14.39 25.67 -2.36
CA GLY A 125 13.09 25.00 -2.51
C GLY A 125 12.60 24.96 -3.95
N SER A 126 12.92 25.96 -4.77
CA SER A 126 12.69 25.92 -6.23
C SER A 126 13.64 24.94 -6.93
N VAL A 127 14.91 24.86 -6.48
CA VAL A 127 15.86 23.83 -6.94
C VAL A 127 15.41 22.43 -6.50
N GLY A 128 14.94 22.28 -5.25
CA GLY A 128 14.39 21.04 -4.71
C GLY A 128 13.13 20.61 -5.43
N THR A 129 12.22 21.54 -5.75
CA THR A 129 11.06 21.29 -6.59
C THR A 129 11.48 20.88 -7.99
N GLY A 130 12.51 21.50 -8.56
CA GLY A 130 13.08 21.12 -9.86
C GLY A 130 13.71 19.72 -9.85
N VAL A 131 14.46 19.38 -8.82
CA VAL A 131 15.08 18.05 -8.63
C VAL A 131 14.02 16.99 -8.37
N SER A 132 13.03 17.26 -7.53
CA SER A 132 11.88 16.37 -7.30
C SER A 132 11.02 16.22 -8.55
N ALA A 133 10.75 17.29 -9.29
CA ALA A 133 10.03 17.23 -10.55
C ALA A 133 10.82 16.40 -11.57
N LEU A 134 12.13 16.61 -11.71
CA LEU A 134 13.00 15.81 -12.58
C LEU A 134 12.97 14.33 -12.18
N PHE A 135 13.05 14.04 -10.88
CA PHE A 135 12.97 12.68 -10.35
C PHE A 135 11.61 12.03 -10.61
N LEU A 136 10.50 12.75 -10.38
CA LEU A 136 9.15 12.28 -10.70
C LEU A 136 8.95 12.08 -12.21
N PHE A 137 9.50 12.96 -13.05
CA PHE A 137 9.50 12.78 -14.52
C PHE A 137 10.36 11.59 -14.95
N ALA A 138 11.48 11.32 -14.26
CA ALA A 138 12.29 10.13 -14.50
C ALA A 138 11.52 8.85 -14.14
N ILE A 139 10.87 8.80 -12.98
CA ILE A 139 10.00 7.69 -12.59
C ILE A 139 8.84 7.54 -13.57
N ALA A 140 8.18 8.65 -13.96
CA ALA A 140 7.13 8.64 -14.96
C ALA A 140 7.62 8.08 -16.31
N GLY A 141 8.85 8.43 -16.72
CA GLY A 141 9.50 7.90 -17.92
C GLY A 141 9.75 6.39 -17.83
N VAL A 142 10.27 5.91 -16.70
CA VAL A 142 10.44 4.47 -16.43
C VAL A 142 9.08 3.75 -16.50
N ASN A 143 8.05 4.31 -15.86
CA ASN A 143 6.70 3.77 -15.89
C ASN A 143 6.11 3.75 -17.30
N LEU A 144 6.43 4.74 -18.14
CA LEU A 144 6.00 4.76 -19.55
C LEU A 144 6.66 3.64 -20.37
N VAL A 145 7.92 3.31 -20.08
CA VAL A 145 8.62 2.18 -20.71
C VAL A 145 7.99 0.86 -20.30
N ILE A 146 7.68 0.68 -19.01
CA ILE A 146 6.97 -0.51 -18.49
C ILE A 146 5.61 -0.62 -19.17
N LEU A 147 4.84 0.46 -19.22
CA LEU A 147 3.53 0.51 -19.89
C LEU A 147 3.63 0.12 -21.36
N ARG A 148 4.66 0.60 -22.07
CA ARG A 148 4.89 0.23 -23.48
C ARG A 148 5.21 -1.27 -23.63
N GLY A 149 5.92 -1.86 -22.67
CA GLY A 149 6.16 -3.31 -22.60
C GLY A 149 4.87 -4.09 -22.42
N VAL A 150 4.08 -3.75 -21.39
CA VAL A 150 2.78 -4.39 -21.10
C VAL A 150 1.81 -4.25 -22.26
N TRP A 151 1.74 -3.07 -22.89
CA TRP A 151 0.86 -2.83 -24.04
C TRP A 151 1.22 -3.68 -25.26
N ARG A 152 2.51 -3.89 -25.51
CA ARG A 152 2.98 -4.77 -26.60
C ARG A 152 2.60 -6.21 -26.35
N THR A 153 2.77 -6.71 -25.13
CA THR A 153 2.33 -8.07 -24.76
C THR A 153 0.82 -8.21 -24.91
N LEU A 154 0.05 -7.22 -24.43
CA LEU A 154 -1.41 -7.22 -24.57
C LEU A 154 -1.84 -7.28 -26.04
N GLN A 155 -1.19 -6.52 -26.92
CA GLN A 155 -1.48 -6.59 -28.35
C GLN A 155 -1.05 -7.91 -28.98
N HIS A 156 0.05 -8.52 -28.53
CA HIS A 156 0.50 -9.82 -29.02
C HIS A 156 -0.50 -10.93 -28.68
N VAL A 157 -0.98 -10.93 -27.43
CA VAL A 157 -2.05 -11.81 -26.95
C VAL A 157 -3.35 -11.61 -27.74
N ARG A 158 -3.78 -10.36 -27.94
CA ARG A 158 -5.03 -10.06 -28.69
C ARG A 158 -4.98 -10.50 -30.15
N LYS A 159 -3.80 -10.65 -30.74
CA LYS A 159 -3.59 -11.11 -32.12
C LYS A 159 -3.52 -12.63 -32.26
N GLY A 160 -3.86 -13.39 -31.21
CA GLY A 160 -3.85 -14.85 -31.23
C GLY A 160 -2.48 -15.48 -30.99
N GLY A 161 -1.51 -14.70 -30.50
CA GLY A 161 -0.26 -15.25 -29.97
C GLY A 161 -0.55 -16.21 -28.81
N ARG A 162 0.17 -17.32 -28.73
CA ARG A 162 0.04 -18.26 -27.61
C ARG A 162 0.42 -17.55 -26.32
N TRP A 163 -0.51 -17.60 -25.35
CA TRP A 163 -0.22 -17.27 -23.96
C TRP A 163 0.86 -18.23 -23.46
N VAL A 164 2.05 -17.72 -23.20
CA VAL A 164 3.09 -18.45 -22.46
C VAL A 164 2.99 -17.94 -21.02
N GLU A 165 2.58 -18.80 -20.09
CA GLU A 165 2.44 -18.48 -18.66
C GLU A 165 3.74 -17.89 -18.07
N GLU A 166 4.89 -18.23 -18.66
CA GLU A 166 6.22 -17.72 -18.29
C GLU A 166 6.40 -16.22 -18.60
N ASP A 167 5.64 -15.65 -19.55
CA ASP A 167 5.68 -14.22 -19.87
C ASP A 167 4.92 -13.35 -18.86
N PHE A 168 3.91 -13.90 -18.16
CA PHE A 168 3.23 -13.18 -17.09
C PHE A 168 4.12 -13.07 -15.84
N ASP A 169 4.85 -14.15 -15.55
CA ASP A 169 5.95 -14.15 -14.58
C ASP A 169 7.09 -13.21 -15.01
N LEU A 170 7.31 -12.94 -16.29
CA LEU A 170 8.34 -12.03 -16.84
C LEU A 170 7.89 -10.56 -16.98
N LEU A 171 6.58 -10.29 -17.00
CA LEU A 171 5.99 -8.95 -17.10
C LEU A 171 5.53 -8.40 -15.74
N LEU A 172 5.21 -9.27 -14.78
CA LEU A 172 5.06 -8.91 -13.36
C LEU A 172 6.38 -9.08 -12.58
N ASN A 173 7.31 -9.97 -13.00
CA ASN A 173 8.72 -9.83 -12.62
C ASN A 173 9.46 -8.99 -13.64
N SER A 174 9.35 -7.68 -13.48
CA SER A 174 10.42 -6.77 -13.87
C SER A 174 11.77 -7.32 -13.39
N ARG A 175 12.55 -7.93 -14.31
CA ARG A 175 14.03 -8.00 -14.41
C ARG A 175 14.88 -7.71 -13.15
N GLY A 176 14.56 -8.27 -12.00
CA GLY A 176 15.22 -7.93 -10.74
C GLY A 176 15.95 -9.11 -10.13
N VAL A 177 17.19 -8.88 -9.70
CA VAL A 177 17.89 -9.71 -8.70
C VAL A 177 16.95 -9.95 -7.51
N LEU A 178 16.18 -8.93 -7.08
CA LEU A 178 15.15 -8.96 -6.04
C LEU A 178 14.13 -10.11 -6.15
N ALA A 179 13.60 -10.44 -7.34
CA ALA A 179 12.65 -11.55 -7.51
C ALA A 179 13.27 -12.91 -7.13
N ARG A 180 14.58 -13.07 -7.36
CA ARG A 180 15.35 -14.26 -6.98
C ARG A 180 15.55 -14.35 -5.46
N TRP A 181 15.64 -13.20 -4.79
CA TRP A 181 15.72 -13.11 -3.33
C TRP A 181 14.37 -13.30 -2.63
N PHE A 182 13.24 -12.89 -3.24
CA PHE A 182 11.90 -13.06 -2.65
C PHE A 182 11.24 -14.41 -2.95
N ARG A 183 11.66 -15.16 -3.98
CA ARG A 183 11.21 -16.54 -4.25
C ARG A 183 11.25 -17.48 -3.03
N PRO A 184 12.33 -17.55 -2.21
CA PRO A 184 12.32 -18.36 -1.00
C PRO A 184 11.34 -17.85 0.06
N LEU A 185 11.06 -16.54 0.13
CA LEU A 185 10.09 -15.99 1.07
C LEU A 185 8.67 -16.53 0.81
N PHE A 186 8.25 -16.63 -0.45
CA PHE A 186 6.96 -17.24 -0.81
C PHE A 186 6.87 -18.73 -0.46
N ARG A 187 7.99 -19.46 -0.47
CA ARG A 187 8.05 -20.87 -0.06
C ARG A 187 7.87 -21.05 1.44
N LEU A 188 8.28 -20.06 2.25
CA LEU A 188 8.15 -20.06 3.71
C LEU A 188 6.74 -19.70 4.21
N ILE A 189 5.83 -19.28 3.32
CA ILE A 189 4.46 -18.93 3.68
C ILE A 189 3.64 -20.21 3.88
N GLY A 190 3.55 -20.65 5.14
CA GLY A 190 2.74 -21.78 5.59
C GLY A 190 1.48 -21.38 6.35
N GLU A 191 1.39 -20.12 6.82
CA GLU A 191 0.23 -19.60 7.56
C GLU A 191 -0.13 -18.19 7.09
N SER A 192 -1.38 -17.77 7.30
CA SER A 192 -1.87 -16.45 6.88
C SER A 192 -1.06 -15.28 7.46
N TRP A 193 -0.51 -15.41 8.67
CA TRP A 193 0.26 -14.31 9.29
C TRP A 193 1.63 -14.08 8.65
N HIS A 194 2.20 -15.07 7.95
CA HIS A 194 3.45 -14.90 7.20
C HIS A 194 3.31 -13.89 6.05
N MET A 195 2.09 -13.47 5.71
CA MET A 195 1.85 -12.39 4.77
C MET A 195 2.23 -11.01 5.31
N TYR A 196 2.35 -10.82 6.62
CA TYR A 196 2.68 -9.52 7.18
C TYR A 196 4.07 -9.03 6.74
N PRO A 197 5.16 -9.82 6.91
CA PRO A 197 6.47 -9.44 6.37
C PRO A 197 6.46 -9.20 4.85
N LEU A 198 5.67 -9.98 4.10
CA LEU A 198 5.56 -9.80 2.65
C LEU A 198 4.88 -8.47 2.30
N GLY A 199 3.79 -8.14 2.97
CA GLY A 199 3.10 -6.85 2.80
C GLY A 199 3.99 -5.66 3.17
N PHE A 200 4.75 -5.79 4.26
CA PHE A 200 5.74 -4.78 4.66
C PHE A 200 6.82 -4.57 3.58
N LEU A 201 7.36 -5.66 3.02
CA LEU A 201 8.33 -5.56 1.92
C LEU A 201 7.71 -4.97 0.65
N PHE A 202 6.44 -5.25 0.39
CA PHE A 202 5.68 -4.65 -0.71
C PHE A 202 5.61 -3.13 -0.55
N GLY A 203 5.25 -2.64 0.64
CA GLY A 203 5.19 -1.21 0.93
C GLY A 203 6.54 -0.49 0.95
N LEU A 204 7.67 -1.22 0.95
CA LEU A 204 9.02 -0.63 0.85
C LEU A 204 9.54 -0.52 -0.60
N GLY A 205 8.98 -1.29 -1.53
CA GLY A 205 9.58 -1.51 -2.85
C GLY A 205 8.67 -1.23 -4.03
N PHE A 206 7.35 -1.12 -3.81
CA PHE A 206 6.35 -1.00 -4.86
C PHE A 206 5.45 0.23 -4.64
N ASP A 207 6.05 1.37 -4.33
CA ASP A 207 5.32 2.62 -4.12
C ASP A 207 4.49 2.98 -5.37
N THR A 208 3.18 3.12 -5.21
CA THR A 208 2.27 3.49 -6.31
C THR A 208 2.06 5.00 -6.37
N ALA A 209 1.53 5.49 -7.49
CA ALA A 209 1.21 6.92 -7.64
C ALA A 209 0.25 7.44 -6.55
N THR A 210 -0.59 6.56 -6.00
CA THR A 210 -1.53 6.91 -4.93
C THR A 210 -0.84 7.09 -3.58
N GLU A 211 0.16 6.26 -3.26
CA GLU A 211 1.00 6.43 -2.07
C GLU A 211 1.85 7.70 -2.15
N VAL A 212 2.46 7.97 -3.31
CA VAL A 212 3.19 9.22 -3.54
C VAL A 212 2.26 10.43 -3.37
N GLY A 213 1.03 10.34 -3.87
CA GLY A 213 0.00 11.35 -3.66
C GLY A 213 -0.34 11.56 -2.18
N LEU A 214 -0.50 10.49 -1.41
CA LEU A 214 -0.75 10.53 0.03
C LEU A 214 0.42 11.15 0.81
N LEU A 215 1.67 10.78 0.50
CA LEU A 215 2.86 11.35 1.11
C LEU A 215 2.98 12.84 0.77
N GLY A 216 2.64 13.23 -0.46
CA GLY A 216 2.55 14.63 -0.88
C GLY A 216 1.50 15.43 -0.11
N ILE A 217 0.32 14.86 0.15
CA ILE A 217 -0.69 15.45 1.04
C ILE A 217 -0.10 15.63 2.44
N SER A 218 0.52 14.60 3.00
CA SER A 218 1.10 14.62 4.35
C SER A 218 2.20 15.70 4.49
N ALA A 219 3.08 15.81 3.48
CA ALA A 219 4.13 16.81 3.43
C ALA A 219 3.57 18.25 3.31
N THR A 220 2.58 18.45 2.45
CA THR A 220 1.96 19.76 2.21
C THR A 220 1.24 20.25 3.46
N GLN A 221 0.54 19.36 4.14
CA GLN A 221 -0.18 19.70 5.36
C GLN A 221 0.76 19.96 6.55
N ALA A 222 1.90 19.25 6.61
CA ALA A 222 2.97 19.54 7.55
C ALA A 222 3.57 20.94 7.36
N SER A 223 3.84 21.35 6.12
CA SER A 223 4.42 22.67 5.84
C SER A 223 3.45 23.82 6.12
N GLN A 224 2.13 23.55 6.09
CA GLN A 224 1.08 24.49 6.50
C GLN A 224 0.91 24.57 8.03
N GLY A 225 1.70 23.84 8.81
CA GLY A 225 1.71 23.90 10.27
C GLY A 225 0.63 23.04 10.94
N LEU A 226 0.02 22.08 10.22
CA LEU A 226 -0.86 21.12 10.89
C LEU A 226 -0.07 20.24 11.87
N SER A 227 -0.71 19.88 12.97
CA SER A 227 -0.11 18.96 13.93
C SER A 227 0.11 17.59 13.28
N ILE A 228 1.18 16.90 13.69
CA ILE A 228 1.47 15.53 13.23
C ILE A 228 0.27 14.60 13.47
N TRP A 229 -0.44 14.77 14.60
CA TRP A 229 -1.65 14.01 14.91
C TRP A 229 -2.77 14.22 13.87
N SER A 230 -2.97 15.44 13.41
CA SER A 230 -3.94 15.77 12.36
C SER A 230 -3.51 15.19 11.00
N ILE A 231 -2.21 15.17 10.72
CA ILE A 231 -1.68 14.65 9.45
C ILE A 231 -1.83 13.13 9.36
N LEU A 232 -1.67 12.42 10.48
CA LEU A 232 -1.82 10.95 10.54
C LEU A 232 -3.24 10.46 10.22
N VAL A 233 -4.24 11.35 10.19
CA VAL A 233 -5.59 11.03 9.71
C VAL A 233 -5.57 10.60 8.24
N PHE A 234 -4.74 11.21 7.39
CA PHE A 234 -4.68 10.89 5.96
C PHE A 234 -4.19 9.45 5.70
N PRO A 235 -3.03 8.99 6.23
CA PRO A 235 -2.61 7.61 6.06
C PRO A 235 -3.51 6.62 6.82
N ALA A 236 -4.15 7.03 7.92
CA ALA A 236 -5.15 6.19 8.57
C ALA A 236 -6.36 5.92 7.65
N LEU A 237 -6.87 6.94 6.96
CA LEU A 237 -7.95 6.78 5.99
C LEU A 237 -7.52 6.04 4.72
N PHE A 238 -6.29 6.23 4.25
CA PHE A 238 -5.74 5.47 3.12
C PHE A 238 -5.67 3.96 3.42
N THR A 239 -5.41 3.59 4.68
CA THR A 239 -5.22 2.20 5.11
C THR A 239 -6.48 1.55 5.72
N ALA A 240 -7.59 2.28 5.79
CA ALA A 240 -8.85 1.87 6.41
C ALA A 240 -9.79 1.10 5.47
#